data_AF-A0A7C0VKZ0-F1
#
_entry.id   AF-A0A7C0VKZ0-F1
#
_cell.length_a   1.000
_cell.length_b   1.000
_cell.length_c   1.000
_cell.angle_alpha   90.00
_cell.angle_beta   90.00
_cell.angle_gamma   90.00
#
_symmetry.space_group_name_H-M   'P 1'
#
loop_
_entity.id
_entity.type
_entity.pdbx_description
1 polymer ?
#
loop_
_entity_poly.entity_id
_entity_poly.type
_entity_poly.pdbx_seq_one_letter_code
_entity_poly.pdbx_strand_id
1 'polypeptide(L)' 'MHLFDSHSHINMDSFAADLDEVLERSFAAGMAGIVAIGTDVSDSIRGVEIAEQWP' A
#
# COMPACT_ATOMS: atom_id res chain seq x y z
N MET A 1 9.01 16.96 6.18
CA MET A 1 9.78 16.06 5.28
C MET A 1 8.77 15.16 4.60
N HIS A 2 8.76 15.09 3.27
CA HIS A 2 7.84 14.20 2.54
C HIS A 2 8.57 12.90 2.24
N LEU A 3 8.16 11.81 2.90
CA LEU A 3 8.69 10.47 2.64
C LEU A 3 7.76 9.76 1.69
N PHE A 4 8.30 9.13 0.65
CA PHE A 4 7.52 8.36 -0.30
C PHE A 4 8.16 6.98 -0.44
N ASP A 5 7.39 5.94 -0.18
CA ASP A 5 7.86 4.57 -0.38
C ASP A 5 7.76 4.22 -1.86
N SER A 6 8.90 4.16 -2.53
CA SER A 6 8.97 3.90 -3.97
C SER A 6 8.70 2.45 -4.35
N HIS A 7 8.70 1.50 -3.41
CA HIS A 7 8.54 0.06 -3.70
C HIS A 7 8.02 -0.69 -2.48
N SER A 8 6.74 -1.07 -2.50
CA SER A 8 6.14 -1.91 -1.47
C SER A 8 5.26 -3.00 -2.05
N HIS A 9 5.31 -4.18 -1.45
CA HIS A 9 4.39 -5.29 -1.77
C HIS A 9 3.17 -5.30 -0.84
N ILE A 10 2.67 -4.10 -0.50
CA ILE A 10 1.55 -3.90 0.44
C ILE A 10 0.23 -4.56 -0.04
N ASN A 11 0.13 -4.83 -1.33
CA ASN A 11 -0.96 -5.51 -2.02
C ASN A 11 -0.90 -7.05 -1.96
N MET A 12 0.10 -7.65 -1.30
CA MET A 12 0.20 -9.11 -1.15
C MET A 12 -0.69 -9.67 -0.03
N ASP A 13 -1.07 -10.94 -0.16
CA ASP A 13 -1.91 -11.66 0.83
C ASP A 13 -1.32 -11.69 2.24
N SER A 14 0.00 -11.56 2.38
CA SER A 14 0.66 -11.48 3.69
C SER A 14 0.19 -10.30 4.55
N PHE A 15 -0.33 -9.23 3.93
CA PHE A 15 -0.88 -8.06 4.61
C PHE A 15 -2.41 -8.09 4.70
N ALA A 16 -3.09 -9.12 4.17
CA ALA A 16 -4.56 -9.13 4.11
C ALA A 16 -5.23 -9.06 5.49
N ALA A 17 -4.58 -9.57 6.53
CA ALA A 17 -5.12 -9.63 7.88
C ALA A 17 -5.07 -8.28 8.61
N ASP A 18 -4.15 -7.39 8.24
CA ASP A 18 -3.84 -6.15 8.97
C ASP A 18 -3.60 -4.94 8.05
N LEU A 19 -4.00 -5.01 6.78
CA LEU A 19 -3.71 -4.01 5.74
C LEU A 19 -4.07 -2.59 6.19
N ASP A 20 -5.29 -2.39 6.69
CA ASP A 20 -5.76 -1.07 7.11
C ASP A 20 -4.90 -0.53 8.26
N GLU A 21 -4.61 -1.36 9.28
CA GLU A 21 -3.72 -0.98 10.38
C GLU A 21 -2.30 -0.63 9.90
N VAL A 22 -1.81 -1.29 8.83
CA VAL A 22 -0.52 -1.01 8.19
C VAL A 22 -0.52 0.35 7.49
N LEU A 23 -1.57 0.66 6.75
CA LEU A 23 -1.69 1.91 6.01
C LEU A 23 -1.89 3.07 6.99
N GLU A 24 -2.77 2.92 8.00
CA GLU A 24 -2.99 3.91 9.05
C GLU A 24 -1.68 4.30 9.75
N ARG A 25 -0.91 3.31 10.23
CA ARG A 25 0.37 3.60 10.91
C ARG A 25 1.38 4.25 9.97
N SER A 26 1.38 3.89 8.70
CA SER A 26 2.32 4.44 7.70
C SER A 26 2.03 5.91 7.42
N PHE A 27 0.77 6.26 7.17
CA PHE A 27 0.37 7.65 6.96
C PHE A 27 0.47 8.48 8.25
N ALA A 28 0.14 7.92 9.41
CA ALA A 28 0.32 8.59 10.70
C ALA A 28 1.79 8.90 11.02
N ALA A 29 2.74 8.10 10.51
CA ALA A 29 4.17 8.35 10.61
C ALA A 29 4.69 9.44 9.64
N GLY A 30 3.83 9.99 8.78
CA GLY A 30 4.17 11.06 7.84
C GLY A 30 4.60 10.60 6.44
N MET A 31 4.26 9.36 6.06
CA MET A 31 4.39 8.92 4.67
C MET A 31 3.47 9.75 3.76
N ALA A 32 4.00 10.25 2.66
CA ALA A 32 3.27 11.02 1.65
C ALA A 32 2.64 10.12 0.58
N GLY A 33 3.04 8.86 0.48
CA GLY A 33 2.50 7.88 -0.47
C GLY A 33 3.37 6.63 -0.54
N ILE A 34 2.81 5.59 -1.16
CA ILE A 34 3.41 4.27 -1.30
C ILE A 34 3.11 3.76 -2.71
N VAL A 35 4.12 3.25 -3.42
CA VAL A 35 3.91 2.51 -4.66
C VAL A 35 3.70 1.03 -4.34
N ALA A 36 2.50 0.54 -4.60
CA ALA A 36 2.18 -0.89 -4.57
C ALA A 36 2.71 -1.57 -5.84
N ILE A 37 3.59 -2.55 -5.67
CA ILE A 37 4.24 -3.25 -6.78
C ILE A 37 3.42 -4.47 -7.17
N GLY A 38 2.91 -4.44 -8.39
CA GLY A 38 2.33 -5.61 -9.05
C GLY A 38 3.42 -6.52 -9.61
N THR A 39 3.29 -7.82 -9.34
CA THR A 39 4.11 -8.92 -9.86
C THR A 39 3.30 -9.86 -10.75
N ASP A 40 1.97 -9.79 -10.68
CA ASP A 40 1.03 -10.44 -11.58
C ASP A 40 -0.21 -9.56 -11.85
N VAL A 41 -1.23 -10.10 -12.53
CA VAL A 41 -2.43 -9.32 -12.85
C VAL A 41 -3.34 -9.17 -11.63
N SER A 42 -3.47 -10.22 -10.81
CA SER A 42 -4.32 -10.22 -9.62
C SER A 42 -3.82 -9.25 -8.56
N ASP A 43 -2.51 -9.23 -8.29
CA ASP A 43 -1.93 -8.32 -7.31
C ASP A 43 -1.93 -6.87 -7.80
N SER A 44 -1.79 -6.64 -9.12
CA SER A 44 -1.89 -5.31 -9.73
C SER A 44 -3.29 -4.74 -9.57
N ILE A 45 -4.33 -5.54 -9.81
CA ILE A 45 -5.73 -5.13 -9.60
C ILE A 45 -5.96 -4.76 -8.14
N ARG A 46 -5.49 -5.61 -7.21
CA ARG A 46 -5.61 -5.33 -5.78
C ARG A 46 -4.88 -4.04 -5.37
N GLY A 47 -3.72 -3.77 -5.97
CA GLY A 47 -3.01 -2.50 -5.78
C GLY A 47 -3.85 -1.28 -6.17
N VAL A 48 -4.59 -1.36 -7.29
CA VAL A 48 -5.53 -0.31 -7.71
C VAL A 48 -6.69 -0.17 -6.73
N GLU A 49 -7.32 -1.28 -6.32
CA GLU A 49 -8.44 -1.26 -5.36
C GLU A 49 -8.04 -0.65 -4.00
N ILE A 50 -6.80 -0.86 -3.57
CA ILE A 50 -6.25 -0.23 -2.35
C ILE A 50 -6.07 1.28 -2.58
N ALA A 51 -5.49 1.68 -3.72
CA ALA A 51 -5.27 3.09 -4.05
C ALA A 51 -6.55 3.89 -4.28
N GLU A 52 -7.68 3.23 -4.57
CA GLU A 52 -8.99 3.89 -4.62
C GLU A 52 -9.55 4.20 -3.22
N GLN A 53 -9.10 3.46 -2.20
CA GLN A 53 -9.56 3.60 -0.81
C GLN A 53 -8.62 4.44 0.04
N TRP A 54 -7.35 4.54 -0.34
CA TRP A 54 -6.29 5.18 0.43
C TRP A 54 -5.57 6.29 -0.37
N PRO A 55 -5.05 7.33 0.30
CA PRO A 55 -4.34 8.44 -0.35
C PRO A 55 -3.07 8.04 -1.12
#